data_AF-A0A6N9P197-F1
#
_entry.id   AF-A0A6N9P197-F1
#
_cell.length_a   1.000
_cell.length_b   1.000
_cell.length_c   1.000
_cell.angle_alpha   90.00
_cell.angle_beta   90.00
_cell.angle_gamma   90.00
#
_symmetry.space_group_name_H-M   'P 1'
#
loop_
_entity.id
_entity.type
_entity.pdbx_description
1 polymer ?
#
loop_
_entity_poly.entity_id
_entity_poly.type
_entity_poly.pdbx_seq_one_letter_code
_entity_poly.pdbx_strand_id
1 'polypeptide(L)'
;MDDARERILSSAKEIFLEQGYRKTTIRQIVGRSGLLIGSIYHFFENKEDIFRQLFLDVFDRCDAILVRRFGDSASPPFRLALMCAVMLQAADENDNICELYCEGFTLPAVSEQHVLRFERWLAENLGIPREGGKAYSCTLAIHGILRAYLAGYGYQRRLALPDAVRSMTEASFAVLGYTKAEALEAVARLEGLREEMLQIAEELAERPLRGTRKG
;
A
#
# COMPACT_ATOMS: atom_id res chain seq x y z
N MET A 1 -18.67 7.26 -20.71
CA MET A 1 -17.64 6.21 -20.88
C MET A 1 -16.89 5.96 -19.57
N ASP A 2 -16.68 6.99 -18.74
CA ASP A 2 -16.01 6.85 -17.43
C ASP A 2 -16.71 5.86 -16.48
N ASP A 3 -18.04 5.83 -16.47
CA ASP A 3 -18.82 4.89 -15.63
C ASP A 3 -18.47 3.41 -15.89
N ALA A 4 -18.20 3.01 -17.14
CA ALA A 4 -17.87 1.63 -17.46
C ALA A 4 -16.47 1.25 -16.93
N ARG A 5 -15.49 2.14 -17.11
CA ARG A 5 -14.13 1.93 -16.60
C ARG A 5 -14.11 1.89 -15.07
N GLU A 6 -14.83 2.81 -14.43
CA GLU A 6 -14.97 2.85 -12.97
C GLU A 6 -15.69 1.62 -12.41
N ARG A 7 -16.76 1.14 -13.07
CA ARG A 7 -17.41 -0.13 -12.70
C ARG A 7 -16.47 -1.32 -12.77
N ILE A 8 -15.60 -1.39 -13.78
CA ILE A 8 -14.60 -2.46 -13.89
C ILE A 8 -13.62 -2.39 -12.71
N LEU A 9 -13.07 -1.21 -12.42
CA LEU A 9 -12.13 -1.00 -11.33
C LEU A 9 -12.75 -1.33 -9.97
N SER A 10 -13.97 -0.82 -9.71
CA SER A 10 -14.72 -1.10 -8.49
C SER A 10 -15.01 -2.60 -8.32
N SER A 11 -15.53 -3.25 -9.37
CA SER A 11 -15.80 -4.71 -9.34
C SER A 11 -14.52 -5.53 -9.13
N ALA A 12 -13.42 -5.13 -9.75
CA ALA A 12 -12.13 -5.80 -9.58
C ALA A 12 -11.59 -5.62 -8.16
N LYS A 13 -11.65 -4.40 -7.60
CA LYS A 13 -11.26 -4.09 -6.21
C LYS A 13 -12.02 -4.98 -5.23
N GLU A 14 -13.35 -5.08 -5.36
CA GLU A 14 -14.17 -5.92 -4.50
C GLU A 14 -13.72 -7.39 -4.52
N ILE A 15 -13.55 -7.97 -5.71
CA ILE A 15 -13.14 -9.38 -5.85
C ILE A 15 -11.71 -9.58 -5.31
N PHE A 16 -10.79 -8.65 -5.58
CA PHE A 16 -9.43 -8.69 -5.05
C PHE A 16 -9.42 -8.70 -3.52
N LEU A 17 -10.25 -7.88 -2.88
CA LEU A 17 -10.36 -7.85 -1.42
C LEU A 17 -11.03 -9.10 -0.84
N GLU A 18 -11.93 -9.76 -1.59
CA GLU A 18 -12.64 -10.96 -1.15
C GLU A 18 -11.81 -12.25 -1.22
N GLN A 19 -10.97 -12.40 -2.25
CA GLN A 19 -10.30 -13.68 -2.52
C GLN A 19 -8.83 -13.56 -2.94
N GLY A 20 -8.26 -12.36 -2.93
CA GLY A 20 -6.87 -12.10 -3.33
C GLY A 20 -6.69 -11.93 -4.84
N TYR A 21 -5.47 -11.54 -5.24
CA TYR A 21 -5.12 -11.32 -6.64
C TYR A 21 -4.99 -12.63 -7.41
N ARG A 22 -4.37 -13.65 -6.81
CA ARG A 22 -4.00 -14.90 -7.49
C ARG A 22 -5.22 -15.69 -7.95
N LYS A 23 -6.27 -15.74 -7.14
CA LYS A 23 -7.52 -16.48 -7.43
C LYS A 23 -8.49 -15.71 -8.32
N THR A 24 -8.21 -14.44 -8.60
CA THR A 24 -9.07 -13.59 -9.40
C THR A 24 -8.80 -13.73 -10.89
N THR A 25 -9.88 -13.78 -11.68
CA THR A 25 -9.86 -13.90 -13.15
C THR A 25 -10.65 -12.77 -13.79
N ILE A 26 -10.30 -12.43 -15.05
CA ILE A 26 -11.07 -11.45 -15.84
C ILE A 26 -12.55 -11.85 -15.94
N ARG A 27 -12.85 -13.14 -16.08
CA ARG A 27 -14.24 -13.63 -16.19
C ARG A 27 -15.06 -13.36 -14.92
N GLN A 28 -14.45 -13.44 -13.74
CA GLN A 28 -15.13 -13.07 -12.49
C GLN A 28 -15.42 -11.56 -12.44
N ILE A 29 -14.47 -10.74 -12.90
CA ILE A 29 -14.63 -9.27 -12.97
C ILE A 29 -15.74 -8.91 -13.98
N VAL A 30 -15.81 -9.56 -15.14
CA VAL A 30 -16.93 -9.45 -16.10
C VAL A 30 -18.26 -9.78 -15.42
N GLY A 31 -18.33 -10.94 -14.74
CA GLY A 31 -19.54 -11.40 -14.07
C GLY A 31 -20.04 -10.42 -13.01
N ARG A 32 -19.13 -9.80 -12.24
CA ARG A 32 -19.50 -8.83 -11.20
C ARG A 32 -19.83 -7.45 -11.75
N SER A 33 -19.04 -6.97 -12.72
CA SER A 33 -19.29 -5.66 -13.33
C SER A 33 -20.58 -5.64 -14.16
N GLY A 34 -21.08 -6.79 -14.61
CA GLY A 34 -22.25 -6.88 -15.50
C GLY A 34 -21.98 -6.33 -16.91
N LEU A 35 -20.71 -6.09 -17.25
CA LEU A 35 -20.27 -5.62 -18.57
C LEU A 35 -19.88 -6.79 -19.46
N LEU A 36 -19.74 -6.53 -20.76
CA LEU A 36 -19.23 -7.52 -21.70
C LEU A 36 -17.72 -7.64 -21.57
N ILE A 37 -17.18 -8.83 -21.84
CA ILE A 37 -15.73 -9.07 -21.83
C ILE A 37 -14.97 -8.13 -22.78
N GLY A 38 -15.57 -7.79 -23.93
CA GLY A 38 -15.02 -6.82 -24.88
C GLY A 38 -14.90 -5.41 -24.30
N SER A 39 -15.78 -5.02 -23.36
CA SER A 39 -15.67 -3.74 -22.67
C SER A 39 -14.45 -3.70 -21.75
N ILE A 40 -14.09 -4.82 -21.10
CA ILE A 40 -12.88 -4.86 -20.27
C ILE A 40 -11.63 -4.71 -21.13
N TYR A 41 -11.52 -5.49 -22.20
CA TYR A 41 -10.35 -5.44 -23.09
C TYR A 41 -10.24 -4.14 -23.90
N HIS A 42 -11.32 -3.34 -23.95
CA HIS A 42 -11.25 -1.98 -24.49
C HIS A 42 -10.47 -1.02 -23.56
N PHE A 43 -10.56 -1.20 -22.24
CA PHE A 43 -9.93 -0.32 -21.25
C PHE A 43 -8.64 -0.87 -20.64
N PHE A 44 -8.50 -2.19 -20.58
CA PHE A 44 -7.41 -2.86 -19.88
C PHE A 44 -6.88 -4.04 -20.69
N GLU A 45 -5.56 -4.14 -20.81
CA GLU A 45 -4.94 -5.22 -21.57
C GLU A 45 -5.13 -6.59 -20.91
N ASN A 46 -5.10 -6.62 -19.59
CA ASN A 46 -5.16 -7.85 -18.79
C ASN A 46 -5.48 -7.54 -17.31
N LYS A 47 -5.51 -8.59 -16.48
CA LYS A 47 -5.78 -8.48 -15.03
C LYS A 47 -4.70 -7.67 -14.30
N GLU A 48 -3.45 -7.78 -14.73
CA GLU A 48 -2.33 -7.06 -14.14
C GLU A 48 -2.44 -5.56 -14.37
N ASP A 49 -2.92 -5.12 -15.54
CA ASP A 49 -3.17 -3.71 -15.82
C ASP A 49 -4.30 -3.11 -14.94
N ILE A 50 -5.38 -3.85 -14.72
CA ILE A 50 -6.43 -3.46 -13.76
C ILE A 50 -5.85 -3.34 -12.36
N PHE A 51 -5.10 -4.37 -11.93
CA PHE A 51 -4.50 -4.41 -10.60
C PHE A 51 -3.48 -3.29 -10.39
N ARG A 52 -2.64 -3.01 -11.39
CA ARG A 52 -1.68 -1.91 -11.41
C ARG A 52 -2.36 -0.59 -11.10
N GLN A 53 -3.46 -0.28 -11.79
CA GLN A 53 -4.16 0.99 -11.60
C GLN A 53 -4.74 1.11 -10.19
N LEU A 54 -5.35 0.05 -9.67
CA LEU A 54 -5.87 0.02 -8.31
C LEU A 54 -4.77 0.13 -7.25
N PHE A 55 -3.66 -0.59 -7.42
CA PHE A 55 -2.56 -0.60 -6.46
C PHE A 55 -1.87 0.76 -6.38
N LEU A 56 -1.64 1.41 -7.52
CA LEU A 56 -1.02 2.75 -7.55
C LEU A 56 -1.95 3.82 -6.96
N ASP A 57 -3.27 3.69 -7.15
CA ASP A 57 -4.28 4.58 -6.54
C ASP A 57 -4.27 4.50 -5.00
N VAL A 58 -4.01 3.33 -4.42
CA VAL A 58 -3.92 3.16 -2.95
C VAL A 58 -2.84 4.06 -2.35
N PHE A 59 -1.66 4.17 -2.99
CA PHE A 59 -0.57 5.01 -2.50
C PHE A 59 -0.98 6.49 -2.47
N ASP A 60 -1.47 7.00 -3.61
CA ASP A 60 -1.85 8.42 -3.75
C ASP A 60 -3.01 8.78 -2.82
N ARG A 61 -4.01 7.90 -2.70
CA ARG A 61 -5.15 8.09 -1.78
C ARG A 61 -4.71 8.06 -0.33
N CYS A 62 -3.77 7.19 0.03
CA CYS A 62 -3.30 7.11 1.42
C CYS A 62 -2.64 8.42 1.83
N ASP A 63 -1.69 8.95 1.04
CA ASP A 63 -1.07 10.25 1.34
C ASP A 63 -2.11 11.39 1.39
N ALA A 64 -3.06 11.42 0.45
CA ALA A 64 -4.15 12.40 0.45
C ALA A 64 -5.03 12.32 1.71
N ILE A 65 -5.36 11.11 2.19
CA ILE A 65 -6.09 10.92 3.45
C ILE A 65 -5.27 11.44 4.62
N LEU A 66 -3.95 11.18 4.65
CA LEU A 66 -3.09 11.66 5.73
C LEU A 66 -2.99 13.18 5.74
N VAL A 67 -2.80 13.81 4.58
CA VAL A 67 -2.79 15.28 4.45
C VAL A 67 -4.13 15.86 4.91
N ARG A 68 -5.25 15.26 4.49
CA ARG A 68 -6.59 15.72 4.87
C ARG A 68 -6.86 15.58 6.37
N ARG A 69 -6.45 14.47 7.00
CA ARG A 69 -6.75 14.16 8.40
C ARG A 69 -5.81 14.87 9.39
N PHE A 70 -4.54 14.99 9.03
CA PHE A 70 -3.50 15.50 9.95
C PHE A 70 -2.96 16.87 9.57
N GLY A 71 -3.10 17.31 8.32
CA GLY A 71 -2.58 18.58 7.83
C GLY A 71 -1.09 18.76 8.20
N ASP A 72 -0.75 19.97 8.64
CA ASP A 72 0.61 20.33 9.05
C ASP A 72 1.11 19.58 10.29
N SER A 73 0.22 18.95 11.07
CA SER A 73 0.65 18.14 12.22
C SER A 73 1.41 16.89 11.80
N ALA A 74 1.28 16.42 10.56
CA ALA A 74 2.01 15.28 10.03
C ALA A 74 3.12 15.74 9.07
N SER A 75 4.32 15.88 9.61
CA SER A 75 5.52 16.13 8.81
C SER A 75 5.70 15.03 7.75
N PRO A 76 6.32 15.31 6.60
CA PRO A 76 6.53 14.29 5.58
C PRO A 76 7.20 12.99 6.05
N PRO A 77 8.24 13.00 6.92
CA PRO A 77 8.82 11.77 7.45
C PRO A 77 7.81 10.97 8.28
N PHE A 78 6.98 11.66 9.06
CA PHE A 78 5.92 11.02 9.83
C PHE A 78 4.82 10.46 8.93
N ARG A 79 4.43 11.15 7.84
CA ARG A 79 3.48 10.62 6.86
C ARG A 79 4.00 9.33 6.24
N LEU A 80 5.27 9.27 5.87
CA LEU A 80 5.88 8.03 5.39
C LEU A 80 5.73 6.89 6.42
N ALA A 81 6.12 7.13 7.66
CA ALA A 81 6.01 6.14 8.73
C ALA A 81 4.56 5.67 8.92
N LEU A 82 3.60 6.61 8.91
CA LEU A 82 2.19 6.32 9.06
C LEU A 82 1.61 5.56 7.87
N MET A 83 2.00 5.88 6.62
CA MET A 83 1.60 5.11 5.44
C MET A 83 2.09 3.66 5.54
N CYS A 84 3.35 3.44 5.90
CA CYS A 84 3.88 2.09 6.11
C CYS A 84 3.16 1.36 7.25
N ALA A 85 2.86 2.06 8.35
CA ALA A 85 2.15 1.48 9.48
C ALA A 85 0.69 1.12 9.16
N VAL A 86 -0.02 1.95 8.38
CA VAL A 86 -1.35 1.64 7.82
C VAL A 86 -1.30 0.39 6.94
N MET A 87 -0.32 0.28 6.04
CA MET A 87 -0.17 -0.92 5.20
C MET A 87 0.10 -2.17 6.03
N LEU A 88 0.98 -2.09 7.04
CA LEU A 88 1.27 -3.22 7.94
C LEU A 88 0.05 -3.61 8.78
N GLN A 89 -0.71 -2.64 9.29
CA GLN A 89 -1.96 -2.88 10.02
C GLN A 89 -2.99 -3.55 9.12
N ALA A 90 -3.18 -3.06 7.90
CA ALA A 90 -4.13 -3.64 6.94
C ALA A 90 -3.76 -5.08 6.56
N ALA A 91 -2.46 -5.34 6.35
CA ALA A 91 -1.93 -6.67 6.08
C ALA A 91 -2.07 -7.62 7.28
N ASP A 92 -1.86 -7.13 8.51
CA ASP A 92 -2.08 -7.92 9.71
C ASP A 92 -3.57 -8.29 9.84
N GLU A 93 -4.50 -7.40 9.51
CA GLU A 93 -5.95 -7.65 9.65
C GLU A 93 -6.53 -8.61 8.59
N ASN A 94 -5.97 -8.64 7.37
CA ASN A 94 -6.58 -9.33 6.24
C ASN A 94 -5.55 -9.98 5.30
N ASP A 95 -5.56 -11.32 5.24
CA ASP A 95 -4.63 -12.12 4.43
C ASP A 95 -4.72 -11.80 2.93
N ASN A 96 -5.92 -11.47 2.42
CA ASN A 96 -6.06 -11.08 1.01
C ASN A 96 -5.37 -9.74 0.76
N ILE A 97 -5.50 -8.76 1.66
CA ILE A 97 -4.81 -7.47 1.54
C ILE A 97 -3.30 -7.67 1.63
N CYS A 98 -2.84 -8.54 2.54
CA CYS A 98 -1.43 -8.91 2.60
C CYS A 98 -0.96 -9.50 1.25
N GLU A 99 -1.73 -10.43 0.65
CA GLU A 99 -1.43 -10.96 -0.68
C GLU A 99 -1.39 -9.85 -1.74
N LEU A 100 -2.37 -8.94 -1.77
CA LEU A 100 -2.39 -7.82 -2.71
C LEU A 100 -1.15 -6.94 -2.57
N TYR A 101 -0.73 -6.59 -1.37
CA TYR A 101 0.49 -5.81 -1.18
C TYR A 101 1.73 -6.59 -1.63
N CYS A 102 1.86 -7.87 -1.27
CA CYS A 102 2.96 -8.71 -1.75
C CYS A 102 3.04 -8.76 -3.28
N GLU A 103 1.91 -8.94 -3.97
CA GLU A 103 1.86 -8.96 -5.44
C GLU A 103 2.18 -7.60 -6.05
N GLY A 104 1.68 -6.50 -5.48
CA GLY A 104 1.97 -5.14 -5.94
C GLY A 104 3.46 -4.76 -5.85
N PHE A 105 4.17 -5.31 -4.86
CA PHE A 105 5.63 -5.17 -4.74
C PHE A 105 6.43 -6.25 -5.49
N THR A 106 5.78 -7.19 -6.19
CA THR A 106 6.44 -8.29 -6.92
C THR A 106 6.29 -8.20 -8.43
N LEU A 107 5.09 -7.86 -8.92
CA LEU A 107 4.80 -7.83 -10.35
C LEU A 107 5.54 -6.65 -11.00
N PRO A 108 6.45 -6.87 -11.96
CA PRO A 108 7.32 -5.81 -12.49
C PRO A 108 6.55 -4.58 -12.99
N ALA A 109 5.47 -4.78 -13.77
CA ALA A 109 4.71 -3.67 -14.34
C ALA A 109 3.96 -2.83 -13.28
N VAL A 110 3.73 -3.40 -12.10
CA VAL A 110 3.13 -2.70 -10.95
C VAL A 110 4.21 -2.06 -10.09
N SER A 111 5.21 -2.85 -9.69
CA SER A 111 6.22 -2.44 -8.73
C SER A 111 7.13 -1.34 -9.29
N GLU A 112 7.49 -1.39 -10.57
CA GLU A 112 8.36 -0.37 -11.18
C GLU A 112 7.67 0.99 -11.17
N GLN A 113 6.39 1.06 -11.57
CA GLN A 113 5.64 2.31 -11.53
C GLN A 113 5.44 2.83 -10.11
N HIS A 114 5.20 1.93 -9.15
CA HIS A 114 5.11 2.31 -7.74
C HIS A 114 6.44 2.88 -7.22
N VAL A 115 7.57 2.28 -7.59
CA VAL A 115 8.92 2.80 -7.29
C VAL A 115 9.11 4.20 -7.86
N LEU A 116 8.75 4.44 -9.12
CA LEU A 116 8.92 5.76 -9.73
C LEU A 116 7.99 6.83 -9.13
N ARG A 117 6.79 6.45 -8.68
CA ARG A 117 5.89 7.36 -7.94
C ARG A 117 6.45 7.69 -6.57
N PHE A 118 6.89 6.69 -5.83
CA PHE A 118 7.47 6.89 -4.49
C PHE A 118 8.78 7.68 -4.54
N GLU A 119 9.64 7.43 -5.54
CA GLU A 119 10.85 8.22 -5.79
C GLU A 119 10.52 9.71 -5.94
N ARG A 120 9.48 10.02 -6.72
CA ARG A 120 9.01 11.40 -6.91
C ARG A 120 8.46 11.98 -5.61
N TRP A 121 7.67 11.22 -4.86
CA TRP A 121 7.15 11.64 -3.58
C TRP A 121 8.27 11.97 -2.58
N LEU A 122 9.34 11.16 -2.50
CA LEU A 122 10.52 11.45 -1.68
C LEU A 122 11.19 12.77 -2.10
N ALA A 123 11.30 13.02 -3.41
CA ALA A 123 11.94 14.23 -3.90
C ALA A 123 11.11 15.49 -3.58
N GLU A 124 9.79 15.43 -3.78
CA GLU A 124 8.89 16.56 -3.59
C GLU A 124 8.62 16.87 -2.11
N ASN A 125 8.51 15.83 -1.27
CA ASN A 125 8.08 15.99 0.13
C ASN A 125 9.24 15.98 1.13
N LEU A 126 10.36 15.33 0.80
CA LEU A 126 11.51 15.18 1.70
C LEU A 126 12.78 15.84 1.15
N GLY A 127 12.73 16.40 -0.06
CA GLY A 127 13.89 17.04 -0.68
C GLY A 127 15.02 16.08 -1.03
N ILE A 128 14.74 14.77 -1.11
CA ILE A 128 15.76 13.77 -1.45
C ILE A 128 16.05 13.86 -2.95
N PRO A 129 17.30 14.13 -3.38
CA PRO A 129 17.60 14.37 -4.77
C PRO A 129 17.39 13.11 -5.62
N ARG A 130 16.80 13.31 -6.81
CA ARG A 130 16.71 12.26 -7.84
C ARG A 130 18.01 12.09 -8.62
N GLU A 131 18.80 13.17 -8.71
CA GLU A 131 20.13 13.15 -9.30
C GLU A 131 21.04 12.14 -8.56
N GLY A 132 21.86 11.43 -9.32
CA GLY A 132 22.71 10.36 -8.79
C GLY A 132 21.96 9.14 -8.25
N GLY A 133 20.63 9.06 -8.43
CA GLY A 133 19.82 7.91 -8.03
C GLY A 133 19.58 7.79 -6.51
N LYS A 134 19.77 8.86 -5.73
CA LYS A 134 19.62 8.81 -4.27
C LYS A 134 18.17 8.52 -3.85
N ALA A 135 17.18 9.25 -4.37
CA ALA A 135 15.77 8.97 -4.11
C ALA A 135 15.37 7.55 -4.56
N TYR A 136 15.87 7.11 -5.71
CA TYR A 136 15.59 5.79 -6.27
C TYR A 136 16.14 4.66 -5.38
N SER A 137 17.40 4.78 -4.94
CA SER A 137 18.01 3.81 -4.02
C SER A 137 17.32 3.74 -2.66
N CYS A 138 16.92 4.89 -2.10
CA CYS A 138 16.13 4.94 -0.86
C CYS A 138 14.77 4.25 -1.04
N THR A 139 14.11 4.47 -2.17
CA THR A 139 12.84 3.84 -2.52
C THR A 139 12.97 2.32 -2.54
N LEU A 140 13.97 1.79 -3.27
CA LEU A 140 14.21 0.35 -3.34
C LEU A 140 14.50 -0.26 -1.97
N ALA A 141 15.29 0.41 -1.14
CA ALA A 141 15.58 -0.06 0.22
C ALA A 141 14.32 -0.12 1.10
N ILE A 142 13.53 0.95 1.13
CA ILE A 142 12.28 1.03 1.90
C ILE A 142 11.28 -0.03 1.42
N HIS A 143 11.10 -0.17 0.10
CA HIS A 143 10.22 -1.20 -0.47
C HIS A 143 10.70 -2.61 -0.14
N GLY A 144 12.01 -2.86 -0.18
CA GLY A 144 12.59 -4.16 0.18
C GLY A 144 12.32 -4.54 1.63
N ILE A 145 12.49 -3.59 2.55
CA ILE A 145 12.17 -3.79 3.98
C ILE A 145 10.67 -4.06 4.17
N LEU A 146 9.80 -3.22 3.58
CA LEU A 146 8.35 -3.36 3.69
C LEU A 146 7.86 -4.70 3.12
N ARG A 147 8.35 -5.09 1.93
CA ARG A 147 8.05 -6.38 1.31
C ARG A 147 8.45 -7.55 2.21
N ALA A 148 9.61 -7.47 2.87
CA ALA A 148 10.08 -8.52 3.77
C ALA A 148 9.13 -8.72 4.96
N TYR A 149 8.64 -7.62 5.55
CA TYR A 149 7.63 -7.70 6.62
C TYR A 149 6.29 -8.25 6.12
N LEU A 150 5.83 -7.80 4.95
CA LEU A 150 4.59 -8.29 4.34
C LEU A 150 4.65 -9.80 4.07
N ALA A 151 5.73 -10.28 3.45
CA ALA A 151 5.93 -11.72 3.23
C ALA A 151 5.98 -12.51 4.55
N GLY A 152 6.49 -11.88 5.61
CA GLY A 152 6.57 -12.46 6.95
C GLY A 152 5.23 -12.83 7.57
N TYR A 153 4.11 -12.21 7.16
CA TYR A 153 2.79 -12.58 7.68
C TYR A 153 2.36 -14.00 7.33
N GLY A 154 2.90 -14.57 6.25
CA GLY A 154 2.71 -15.98 5.88
C GLY A 154 3.67 -16.96 6.57
N TYR A 155 4.58 -16.49 7.42
CA TYR A 155 5.58 -17.34 8.09
C TYR A 155 5.08 -17.82 9.45
N GLN A 156 5.58 -18.99 9.89
CA GLN A 156 5.30 -19.52 11.24
C GLN A 156 5.80 -18.60 12.35
N ARG A 157 6.92 -17.91 12.13
CA ARG A 157 7.46 -16.91 13.03
C ARG A 157 7.34 -15.54 12.38
N ARG A 158 6.49 -14.70 12.95
CA ARG A 158 6.31 -13.30 12.54
C ARG A 158 6.45 -12.37 13.73
N LEU A 159 6.82 -11.12 13.45
CA LEU A 159 6.80 -10.07 14.46
C LEU A 159 5.35 -9.71 14.81
N ALA A 160 5.11 -9.31 16.05
CA ALA A 160 3.86 -8.66 16.38
C ALA A 160 3.81 -7.31 15.66
N LEU A 161 2.59 -6.85 15.30
CA LEU A 161 2.41 -5.61 14.55
C LEU A 161 3.15 -4.40 15.17
N PRO A 162 3.11 -4.14 16.50
CA PRO A 162 3.87 -3.03 17.09
C PRO A 162 5.38 -3.10 16.82
N ASP A 163 5.96 -4.31 16.90
CA ASP A 163 7.39 -4.51 16.65
C ASP A 163 7.74 -4.34 15.18
N ALA A 164 6.86 -4.78 14.28
CA ALA A 164 7.00 -4.58 12.83
C ALA A 164 6.92 -3.09 12.47
N VAL A 165 5.94 -2.35 13.01
CA VAL A 165 5.80 -0.90 12.81
C VAL A 165 7.03 -0.15 13.33
N ARG A 166 7.50 -0.48 14.53
CA ARG A 166 8.71 0.11 15.11
C ARG A 166 9.92 -0.13 14.21
N SER A 167 10.17 -1.39 13.86
CA SER A 167 11.35 -1.77 13.08
C SER A 167 11.32 -1.19 11.65
N MET A 168 10.14 -1.16 11.01
CA MET A 168 9.93 -0.53 9.70
C MET A 168 10.21 0.98 9.76
N THR A 169 9.74 1.65 10.81
CA THR A 169 9.94 3.10 11.00
C THR A 169 11.42 3.41 11.24
N GLU A 170 12.08 2.71 12.18
CA GLU A 170 13.51 2.91 12.44
C GLU A 170 14.37 2.66 11.20
N ALA A 171 14.08 1.58 10.45
CA ALA A 171 14.86 1.24 9.26
C ALA A 171 14.64 2.23 8.11
N SER A 172 13.41 2.65 7.83
CA SER A 172 13.13 3.67 6.80
C SER A 172 13.73 5.03 7.14
N PHE A 173 13.68 5.44 8.41
CA PHE A 173 14.30 6.67 8.87
C PHE A 173 15.83 6.62 8.71
N ALA A 174 16.45 5.50 9.07
CA ALA A 174 17.89 5.30 8.87
C ALA A 174 18.29 5.35 7.38
N VAL A 175 17.51 4.75 6.48
CA VAL A 175 17.73 4.83 5.02
C VAL A 175 17.71 6.28 4.52
N LEU A 176 16.81 7.09 5.07
CA LEU A 176 16.63 8.49 4.71
C LEU A 176 17.60 9.45 5.43
N GLY A 177 18.40 8.94 6.38
CA GLY A 177 19.39 9.73 7.11
C GLY A 177 18.85 10.46 8.35
N TYR A 178 17.64 10.12 8.81
CA TYR A 178 17.11 10.61 10.08
C TYR A 178 17.77 9.90 11.27
N THR A 179 17.81 10.60 12.39
CA THR A 179 18.37 10.10 13.65
C THR A 179 17.44 9.08 14.29
N LYS A 180 18.01 8.24 15.16
CA LYS A 180 17.22 7.30 15.97
C LYS A 180 16.21 8.02 16.88
N ALA A 181 16.53 9.21 17.37
CA ALA A 181 15.62 9.99 18.22
C ALA A 181 14.36 10.40 17.43
N GLU A 182 14.52 10.92 16.22
CA GLU A 182 13.39 11.28 15.33
C GLU A 182 12.54 10.06 14.98
N ALA A 183 13.17 8.91 14.73
CA ALA A 183 12.45 7.66 14.48
C ALA A 183 11.63 7.21 15.70
N LEU A 184 12.21 7.27 16.90
CA LEU A 184 11.52 6.88 18.13
C LEU A 184 10.37 7.83 18.48
N GLU A 185 10.49 9.11 18.18
CA GLU A 185 9.40 10.07 18.32
C GLU A 185 8.23 9.73 17.37
N ALA A 186 8.54 9.41 16.11
CA ALA A 186 7.54 8.94 15.16
C ALA A 186 6.86 7.65 15.64
N VAL A 187 7.62 6.67 16.13
CA VAL A 187 7.07 5.42 16.68
C VAL A 187 6.16 5.68 17.88
N ALA A 188 6.58 6.50 18.84
CA ALA A 188 5.77 6.83 20.02
C ALA A 188 4.44 7.48 19.62
N ARG A 189 4.45 8.33 18.59
CA ARG A 189 3.23 8.92 18.04
C ARG A 189 2.34 7.88 17.34
N LEU A 190 2.92 6.95 16.59
CA LEU A 190 2.17 5.88 15.91
C LEU A 190 1.49 4.91 16.88
N GLU A 191 2.10 4.65 18.05
CA GLU A 191 1.52 3.79 19.09
C GLU A 191 0.14 4.31 19.56
N GLY A 192 -0.05 5.64 19.57
CA GLY A 192 -1.32 6.28 19.90
C GLY A 192 -2.35 6.35 18.76
N LEU A 193 -2.02 5.88 17.55
CA LEU A 193 -2.87 6.02 16.36
C LEU A 193 -3.38 4.67 15.82
N ARG A 194 -3.41 3.62 16.65
CA ARG A 194 -3.79 2.27 16.20
C ARG A 194 -5.19 2.22 15.60
N GLU A 195 -6.16 2.86 16.25
CA GLU A 195 -7.54 2.86 15.76
C GLU A 195 -7.67 3.68 14.47
N GLU A 196 -6.99 4.82 14.39
CA GLU A 196 -6.94 5.67 13.21
C GLU A 196 -6.29 4.96 12.03
N MET A 197 -5.21 4.21 12.25
CA MET A 197 -4.58 3.40 11.22
C MET A 197 -5.55 2.37 10.63
N LEU A 198 -6.32 1.69 11.48
CA LEU A 198 -7.36 0.76 11.03
C LEU A 198 -8.46 1.49 10.25
N GLN A 199 -8.95 2.63 10.73
CA GLN A 199 -9.97 3.42 10.03
C GLN A 199 -9.49 3.93 8.67
N ILE A 200 -8.23 4.35 8.55
CA ILE A 200 -7.62 4.77 7.28
C ILE A 200 -7.53 3.57 6.34
N ALA A 201 -7.12 2.41 6.83
CA ALA A 201 -7.07 1.18 6.04
C ALA A 201 -8.45 0.75 5.54
N GLU A 202 -9.49 0.84 6.37
CA GLU A 202 -10.88 0.58 6.00
C GLU A 202 -11.43 1.62 4.99
N GLU A 203 -11.05 2.89 5.13
CA GLU A 203 -11.39 3.94 4.16
C GLU A 203 -10.75 3.66 2.79
N LEU A 204 -9.49 3.22 2.76
CA LEU A 204 -8.80 2.82 1.52
C LEU A 204 -9.46 1.60 0.88
N ALA A 205 -9.83 0.60 1.69
CA ALA A 205 -10.51 -0.60 1.22
C ALA A 205 -11.98 -0.36 0.85
N GLU A 206 -12.58 0.76 1.29
CA GLU A 206 -14.01 1.06 1.20
C GLU A 206 -14.89 -0.01 1.86
N ARG A 207 -14.35 -0.72 2.86
CA ARG A 207 -15.05 -1.77 3.62
C ARG A 207 -14.32 -2.07 4.93
N PRO A 208 -15.01 -2.63 5.94
CA PRO A 208 -14.36 -3.17 7.12
C PRO A 208 -13.34 -4.26 6.77
N LEU A 209 -12.19 -4.26 7.45
CA LEU A 209 -11.12 -5.23 7.19
C LEU A 209 -11.28 -6.53 7.96
N ARG A 210 -12.01 -6.49 9.08
CA ARG A 210 -12.25 -7.65 9.96
C ARG A 210 -13.04 -8.71 9.20
N GLY A 211 -12.47 -9.91 9.03
CA GLY A 211 -13.27 -11.06 8.56
C GLY A 211 -12.59 -12.23 7.87
N THR A 212 -11.27 -12.22 7.62
CA THR A 212 -10.65 -13.28 6.78
C THR A 212 -9.36 -13.92 7.31
N ARG A 213 -8.85 -13.55 8.50
CA ARG A 213 -7.66 -14.23 9.06
C ARG A 213 -7.89 -15.74 9.12
N LYS A 214 -7.11 -16.48 8.35
CA LYS A 214 -6.95 -17.91 8.60
C LYS A 214 -5.98 -18.01 9.78
N GLY A 215 -6.52 -18.44 10.92
CA GLY A 215 -5.75 -18.64 12.16
C GLY A 215 -4.56 -19.57 11.98
#